data_AF-A0A1I8P7T0-F1
#
_entry.id   AF-A0A1I8P7T0-F1
#
_cell.length_a   1.000
_cell.length_b   1.000
_cell.length_c   1.000
_cell.angle_alpha   90.00
_cell.angle_beta   90.00
_cell.angle_gamma   90.00
#
_symmetry.space_group_name_H-M   'P 1'
#
loop_
_entity.id
_entity.type
_entity.pdbx_description
1 polymer ?
#
loop_
_entity_poly.entity_id
_entity_poly.type
_entity_poly.pdbx_seq_one_letter_code
_entity_poly.pdbx_strand_id
1 'polypeptide(L)'
;MTHLVNKLLIARVLANNHHTNIDNIEVQTSDVKLSSTNGENFCSDIYVAKVTYKLNGNDLQSSFIVKIMRPEIAEIGTNEEQMFTRVLPTMEGFFNRLRNAKIKLYPRCFLTEKVDGHEFYVLEDLNTMGYFCADRIRGLDEAHARLLMQKIGQFHAASLMYEKKFPEIVNSLGKSHFANGATDVVAEAIAFGGMEYVANMIETWAGYEQLSSKIRSLSARFNDKVKKVVDPQNSVVNVITHGDLWINNVLFRNEADTKHPIDVLFVDFQN
;
A
#
# COMPACT_ATOMS: atom_id res chain seq x y z
N MET A 1 19.80 -11.42 2.27
CA MET A 1 18.36 -11.12 2.42
C MET A 1 17.52 -12.32 2.82
N THR A 2 17.80 -13.55 2.34
CA THR A 2 17.10 -14.79 2.78
C THR A 2 17.20 -15.11 4.28
N HIS A 3 18.08 -14.44 5.03
CA HIS A 3 18.20 -14.60 6.48
C HIS A 3 17.12 -13.84 7.27
N LEU A 4 16.49 -12.82 6.66
CA LEU A 4 15.47 -11.99 7.32
C LEU A 4 14.14 -12.74 7.42
N VAL A 5 13.73 -13.45 6.35
CA VAL A 5 12.55 -14.33 6.35
C VAL A 5 12.95 -15.72 6.81
N ASN A 6 13.19 -15.87 8.11
CA ASN A 6 13.59 -17.13 8.74
C ASN A 6 12.41 -17.87 9.38
N LYS A 7 12.66 -19.11 9.84
CA LYS A 7 11.64 -19.96 10.47
C LYS A 7 11.01 -19.33 11.71
N LEU A 8 11.76 -18.56 12.50
CA LEU A 8 11.25 -17.93 13.72
C LEU A 8 10.24 -16.82 13.38
N LEU A 9 10.56 -15.97 12.39
CA LEU A 9 9.63 -14.95 11.88
C LEU A 9 8.33 -15.60 11.40
N ILE A 10 8.44 -16.65 10.59
CA ILE A 10 7.29 -17.40 10.07
C ILE A 10 6.46 -18.01 11.20
N ALA A 11 7.11 -18.61 12.21
CA ALA A 11 6.41 -19.18 13.36
C ALA A 11 5.64 -18.11 14.17
N ARG A 12 6.22 -16.91 14.36
CA ARG A 12 5.53 -15.78 15.00
C ARG A 12 4.31 -15.32 14.20
N VAL A 13 4.45 -15.20 12.87
CA VAL A 13 3.34 -14.84 11.97
C VAL A 13 2.20 -15.87 12.07
N LEU A 14 2.54 -17.15 12.05
CA LEU A 14 1.57 -18.24 12.18
C LEU A 14 0.89 -18.25 13.55
N ALA A 15 1.64 -18.03 14.63
CA ALA A 15 1.12 -17.90 15.97
C ALA A 15 0.11 -16.75 16.08
N ASN A 16 0.44 -15.58 15.50
CA ASN A 16 -0.45 -14.42 15.42
C ASN A 16 -1.70 -14.71 14.59
N ASN A 17 -1.56 -15.36 13.42
CA ASN A 17 -2.69 -15.69 12.55
C ASN A 17 -3.68 -16.66 13.22
N HIS A 18 -3.19 -17.61 14.01
CA HIS A 18 -4.00 -18.61 14.70
C HIS A 18 -4.38 -18.24 16.13
N HIS A 19 -3.93 -17.07 16.62
CA HIS A 19 -4.13 -16.66 18.01
C HIS A 19 -3.66 -17.71 19.03
N THR A 20 -2.47 -18.28 18.81
CA THR A 20 -1.88 -19.36 19.62
C THR A 20 -0.46 -19.01 20.09
N ASN A 21 0.10 -19.80 21.01
CA ASN A 21 1.51 -19.75 21.35
C ASN A 21 2.36 -20.31 20.19
N ILE A 22 3.55 -19.73 19.98
CA ILE A 22 4.55 -20.17 19.00
C ILE A 22 4.98 -21.63 19.21
N ASP A 23 4.96 -22.14 20.44
CA ASP A 23 5.32 -23.53 20.76
C ASP A 23 4.37 -24.56 20.12
N ASN A 24 3.16 -24.12 19.72
CA ASN A 24 2.17 -24.96 19.04
C ASN A 24 2.39 -25.00 17.52
N ILE A 25 3.40 -24.29 16.99
CA ILE A 25 3.70 -24.17 15.57
C ILE A 25 5.00 -24.90 15.23
N GLU A 26 4.92 -25.88 14.33
CA GLU A 26 6.10 -26.55 13.77
C GLU A 26 6.22 -26.20 12.28
N VAL A 27 7.17 -25.32 11.91
CA VAL A 27 7.40 -24.94 10.50
C VAL A 27 8.20 -26.04 9.78
N GLN A 28 7.53 -26.74 8.87
CA GLN A 28 8.11 -27.81 8.08
C GLN A 28 8.91 -27.24 6.89
N THR A 29 8.21 -26.57 5.98
CA THR A 29 8.79 -26.00 4.75
C THR A 29 8.31 -24.57 4.52
N SER A 30 9.18 -23.76 3.95
CA SER A 30 8.87 -22.39 3.53
C SER A 30 9.53 -22.12 2.18
N ASP A 31 8.72 -21.82 1.18
CA ASP A 31 9.16 -21.36 -0.13
C ASP A 31 8.91 -19.86 -0.22
N VAL A 32 10.00 -19.07 -0.19
CA VAL A 32 9.94 -17.61 -0.21
C VAL A 32 10.51 -17.13 -1.53
N LYS A 33 9.67 -16.50 -2.34
CA LYS A 33 10.02 -16.03 -3.68
C LYS A 33 9.80 -14.54 -3.80
N LEU A 34 10.78 -13.85 -4.38
CA LEU A 34 10.61 -12.43 -4.72
C LEU A 34 9.49 -12.31 -5.75
N SER A 35 8.54 -11.42 -5.49
CA SER A 35 7.49 -11.04 -6.44
C SER A 35 8.12 -10.15 -7.50
N SER A 36 8.65 -10.78 -8.55
CA SER A 36 9.31 -10.08 -9.66
C SER A 36 8.27 -9.54 -10.65
N THR A 37 7.57 -8.47 -10.28
CA THR A 37 6.85 -7.64 -11.24
C THR A 37 7.65 -6.36 -11.51
N ASN A 38 8.23 -6.31 -12.72
CA ASN A 38 9.16 -5.24 -13.10
C ASN A 38 8.48 -3.86 -13.04
N GLY A 39 9.00 -3.00 -12.15
CA GLY A 39 8.56 -1.62 -12.01
C GLY A 39 7.27 -1.42 -11.21
N GLU A 40 6.89 -2.36 -10.34
CA GLU A 40 5.66 -2.26 -9.54
C GLU A 40 5.91 -2.10 -8.03
N ASN A 41 7.16 -2.22 -7.56
CA ASN A 41 7.53 -2.16 -6.14
C ASN A 41 8.80 -1.30 -5.92
N PHE A 42 8.66 0.03 -5.98
CA PHE A 42 9.82 0.95 -5.96
C PHE A 42 10.46 1.09 -4.59
N CYS A 43 9.63 1.19 -3.54
CA CYS A 43 10.08 1.50 -2.18
C CYS A 43 10.36 0.25 -1.32
N SER A 44 10.06 -0.95 -1.82
CA SER A 44 10.12 -2.17 -1.03
C SER A 44 10.41 -3.40 -1.88
N ASP A 45 11.04 -4.40 -1.28
CA ASP A 45 11.10 -5.73 -1.85
C ASP A 45 9.92 -6.55 -1.33
N ILE A 46 9.13 -7.11 -2.25
CA ILE A 46 7.92 -7.88 -1.94
C ILE A 46 8.20 -9.36 -2.19
N TYR A 47 7.96 -10.21 -1.20
CA TYR A 47 8.10 -11.66 -1.32
C TYR A 47 6.76 -12.34 -1.09
N VAL A 48 6.51 -13.43 -1.82
CA VAL A 48 5.45 -14.39 -1.53
C VAL A 48 6.07 -15.54 -0.74
N ALA A 49 5.60 -15.75 0.49
CA ALA A 49 6.03 -16.83 1.37
C ALA A 49 4.94 -17.90 1.48
N LYS A 50 5.16 -19.05 0.84
CA LYS A 50 4.29 -20.24 0.96
C LYS A 50 4.84 -21.15 2.04
N VAL A 51 4.03 -21.47 3.03
CA VAL A 51 4.47 -22.17 4.24
C VAL A 51 3.63 -23.42 4.48
N THR A 52 4.29 -24.55 4.73
CA THR A 52 3.68 -25.76 5.29
C THR A 52 4.13 -25.92 6.73
N TYR A 53 3.19 -26.16 7.65
CA TYR A 53 3.45 -26.23 9.08
C TYR A 53 2.47 -27.16 9.78
N LYS A 54 2.80 -27.59 10.99
CA LYS A 54 1.85 -28.24 11.89
C LYS A 54 1.33 -27.25 12.92
N LEU A 55 0.03 -27.30 13.19
CA LEU A 55 -0.63 -26.66 14.31
C LEU A 55 -1.29 -27.72 15.17
N ASN A 56 -0.83 -27.89 16.41
CA ASN A 56 -1.33 -28.94 17.32
C ASN A 56 -1.33 -30.34 16.66
N GLY A 57 -0.30 -30.64 15.87
CA GLY A 57 -0.15 -31.90 15.13
C GLY A 57 -0.86 -31.98 13.78
N ASN A 58 -1.70 -31.01 13.41
CA ASN A 58 -2.40 -31.00 12.11
C ASN A 58 -1.59 -30.27 11.05
N ASP A 59 -1.38 -30.90 9.90
CA ASP A 59 -0.69 -30.29 8.76
C ASP A 59 -1.57 -29.22 8.08
N LEU A 60 -1.02 -28.02 7.92
CA LEU A 60 -1.66 -26.86 7.33
C LEU A 60 -0.74 -26.16 6.32
N GLN A 61 -1.36 -25.38 5.44
CA GLN A 61 -0.66 -24.54 4.48
C GLN A 61 -1.19 -23.10 4.53
N SER A 62 -0.31 -22.13 4.33
CA SER A 62 -0.66 -20.71 4.26
C SER A 62 0.26 -19.96 3.32
N SER A 63 -0.22 -18.85 2.76
CA SER A 63 0.54 -17.94 1.91
C SER A 63 0.51 -16.53 2.49
N PHE A 64 1.65 -15.88 2.51
CA PHE A 64 1.82 -14.53 3.04
C PHE A 64 2.59 -13.65 2.06
N ILE A 65 2.31 -12.35 2.10
CA ILE A 65 3.15 -11.34 1.48
C ILE A 65 4.11 -10.80 2.54
N VAL A 66 5.40 -10.79 2.25
CA VAL A 66 6.41 -10.16 3.09
C VAL A 66 6.92 -8.93 2.36
N LYS A 67 6.55 -7.76 2.85
CA LYS A 67 7.04 -6.46 2.37
C LYS A 67 8.22 -6.04 3.24
N ILE A 68 9.36 -5.78 2.61
CA ILE A 68 10.57 -5.26 3.26
C ILE A 68 10.83 -3.86 2.71
N MET A 69 10.67 -2.85 3.55
CA MET A 69 10.94 -1.47 3.18
C MET A 69 12.44 -1.28 2.92
N ARG A 70 12.78 -0.56 1.86
CA ARG A 70 14.19 -0.19 1.58
C ARG A 70 14.68 0.79 2.67
N PRO A 71 15.91 0.63 3.18
CA PRO A 71 16.42 1.48 4.26
C PRO A 71 16.32 2.98 3.98
N GLU A 72 16.59 3.40 2.74
CA GLU A 72 16.54 4.81 2.34
C GLU A 72 15.12 5.39 2.43
N ILE A 73 14.09 4.55 2.24
CA ILE A 73 12.68 4.95 2.39
C ILE A 73 12.28 4.92 3.86
N ALA A 74 12.71 3.91 4.61
CA ALA A 74 12.45 3.82 6.05
C ALA A 74 13.04 5.02 6.81
N GLU A 75 14.20 5.54 6.41
CA GLU A 75 14.82 6.74 6.99
C GLU A 75 14.01 8.03 6.76
N ILE A 76 13.30 8.14 5.64
CA ILE A 76 12.38 9.27 5.37
C ILE A 76 11.17 9.21 6.32
N GLY A 77 10.81 8.01 6.77
CA GLY A 77 9.69 7.74 7.67
C GLY A 77 8.41 7.41 6.91
N THR A 78 7.58 6.54 7.50
CA THR A 78 6.33 6.06 6.88
C THR A 78 5.20 6.07 7.90
N ASN A 79 3.96 6.11 7.41
CA ASN A 79 2.76 5.90 8.21
C ASN A 79 2.35 4.43 8.32
N GLU A 80 3.01 3.51 7.62
CA GLU A 80 2.51 2.17 7.33
C GLU A 80 2.24 1.33 8.58
N GLU A 81 3.15 1.38 9.56
CA GLU A 81 2.98 0.69 10.84
C GLU A 81 1.75 1.19 11.60
N GLN A 82 1.58 2.51 11.73
CA GLN A 82 0.40 3.07 12.41
C GLN A 82 -0.89 2.76 11.65
N MET A 83 -0.83 2.75 10.32
CA MET A 83 -1.96 2.39 9.46
C MET A 83 -2.41 0.96 9.73
N PHE A 84 -1.51 -0.02 9.69
CA PHE A 84 -1.86 -1.42 9.89
C PHE A 84 -2.20 -1.79 11.34
N THR A 85 -1.54 -1.17 12.33
CA THR A 85 -1.71 -1.57 13.74
C THR A 85 -2.87 -0.86 14.43
N ARG A 86 -3.27 0.34 13.97
CA ARG A 86 -4.25 1.17 14.70
C ARG A 86 -5.35 1.74 13.81
N VAL A 87 -4.99 2.40 12.70
CA VAL A 87 -5.96 3.17 11.90
C VAL A 87 -6.89 2.25 11.12
N LEU A 88 -6.34 1.41 10.23
CA LEU A 88 -7.12 0.54 9.34
C LEU A 88 -8.00 -0.46 10.09
N PRO A 89 -7.53 -1.16 11.14
CA PRO A 89 -8.40 -2.07 11.92
C PRO A 89 -9.60 -1.34 12.54
N THR A 90 -9.38 -0.12 13.03
CA THR A 90 -10.42 0.67 13.67
C THR A 90 -11.42 1.20 12.66
N MET A 91 -10.94 1.68 11.51
CA MET A 91 -11.76 2.12 10.37
C MET A 91 -12.66 1.00 9.87
N GLU A 92 -12.11 -0.19 9.63
CA GLU A 92 -12.86 -1.38 9.23
C GLU A 92 -13.92 -1.76 10.30
N GLY A 93 -13.54 -1.67 11.59
CA GLY A 93 -14.43 -1.91 12.72
C GLY A 93 -15.62 -0.94 12.83
N PHE A 94 -15.60 0.23 12.19
CA PHE A 94 -16.78 1.11 12.13
C PHE A 94 -17.87 0.55 11.21
N PHE A 95 -17.50 0.01 10.05
CA PHE A 95 -18.47 -0.57 9.10
C PHE A 95 -19.16 -1.81 9.65
N ASN A 96 -18.38 -2.68 10.30
CA ASN A 96 -18.89 -3.90 10.91
C ASN A 96 -19.99 -3.63 11.95
N ARG A 97 -19.91 -2.49 12.66
CA ARG A 97 -20.90 -2.08 13.67
C ARG A 97 -22.13 -1.38 13.09
N LEU A 98 -21.96 -0.61 12.02
CA LEU A 98 -23.04 0.22 11.46
C LEU A 98 -23.95 -0.53 10.48
N ARG A 99 -23.41 -1.49 9.72
CA ARG A 99 -24.12 -2.04 8.55
C ARG A 99 -24.35 -3.54 8.59
N ASN A 100 -23.90 -4.26 9.62
CA ASN A 100 -23.76 -5.72 9.57
C ASN A 100 -23.03 -6.21 8.29
N ALA A 101 -22.25 -5.32 7.67
CA ALA A 101 -21.57 -5.57 6.43
C ALA A 101 -20.08 -5.72 6.75
N LYS A 102 -19.51 -6.87 6.39
CA LYS A 102 -18.07 -7.13 6.47
C LYS A 102 -17.38 -6.40 5.31
N ILE A 103 -17.23 -5.10 5.42
CA ILE A 103 -16.49 -4.30 4.43
C ILE A 103 -15.02 -4.46 4.75
N LYS A 104 -14.26 -5.11 3.87
CA LYS A 104 -12.81 -5.16 3.94
C LYS A 104 -12.22 -3.98 3.17
N LEU A 105 -11.22 -3.31 3.73
CA LEU A 105 -10.54 -2.18 3.08
C LEU A 105 -9.09 -2.49 2.67
N TYR A 106 -8.46 -3.45 3.35
CA TYR A 106 -7.01 -3.68 3.29
C TYR A 106 -6.67 -5.17 3.57
N PRO A 107 -5.49 -5.66 3.14
CA PRO A 107 -5.00 -6.97 3.56
C PRO A 107 -4.73 -6.96 5.06
N ARG A 108 -5.08 -8.06 5.75
CA ARG A 108 -4.73 -8.19 7.17
C ARG A 108 -3.21 -8.16 7.33
N CYS A 109 -2.73 -7.40 8.31
CA CYS A 109 -1.34 -7.42 8.73
C CYS A 109 -1.18 -8.34 9.94
N PHE A 110 -0.30 -9.33 9.83
CA PHE A 110 -0.02 -10.31 10.88
C PHE A 110 1.11 -9.88 11.79
N LEU A 111 2.05 -9.09 11.25
CA LEU A 111 3.25 -8.66 11.95
C LEU A 111 3.79 -7.39 11.31
N THR A 112 4.16 -6.44 12.16
CA THR A 112 5.04 -5.32 11.84
C THR A 112 6.30 -5.46 12.69
N GLU A 113 7.47 -5.20 12.11
CA GLU A 113 8.73 -5.29 12.86
C GLU A 113 9.76 -4.32 12.28
N LYS A 114 10.63 -3.77 13.15
CA LYS A 114 11.81 -3.03 12.74
C LYS A 114 13.06 -3.74 13.25
N VAL A 115 13.90 -4.24 12.35
CA VAL A 115 15.12 -4.99 12.69
C VAL A 115 16.26 -4.52 11.79
N ASP A 116 17.42 -4.21 12.38
CA ASP A 116 18.64 -3.83 11.65
C ASP A 116 18.42 -2.75 10.57
N GLY A 117 17.62 -1.72 10.90
CA GLY A 117 17.30 -0.61 9.98
C GLY A 117 16.29 -0.93 8.88
N HIS A 118 15.68 -2.11 8.90
CA HIS A 118 14.64 -2.51 7.95
C HIS A 118 13.26 -2.54 8.62
N GLU A 119 12.24 -2.08 7.91
CA GLU A 119 10.84 -2.22 8.32
C GLU A 119 10.17 -3.38 7.56
N PHE A 120 9.53 -4.27 8.31
CA PHE A 120 8.91 -5.48 7.80
C PHE A 120 7.41 -5.46 8.03
N TYR A 121 6.67 -5.88 7.01
CA TYR A 121 5.23 -6.08 7.09
C TYR A 121 4.90 -7.46 6.53
N VAL A 122 4.29 -8.31 7.35
CA VAL A 122 3.78 -9.61 6.90
C VAL A 122 2.28 -9.53 6.74
N LEU A 123 1.82 -9.61 5.50
CA LEU A 123 0.46 -9.32 5.08
C LEU A 123 -0.23 -10.55 4.50
N GLU A 124 -1.56 -10.50 4.48
CA GLU A 124 -2.42 -11.46 3.80
C GLU A 124 -2.17 -11.51 2.29
N ASP A 125 -1.92 -12.71 1.76
CA ASP A 125 -1.79 -12.93 0.32
C ASP A 125 -3.16 -12.96 -0.36
N LEU A 126 -3.60 -11.78 -0.80
CA LEU A 126 -4.87 -11.58 -1.47
C LEU A 126 -4.97 -12.35 -2.81
N ASN A 127 -3.86 -12.74 -3.44
CA ASN A 127 -3.90 -13.55 -4.66
C ASN A 127 -4.55 -14.91 -4.41
N THR A 128 -4.38 -15.49 -3.21
CA THR A 128 -5.05 -16.75 -2.82
C THR A 128 -6.56 -16.64 -2.74
N MET A 129 -7.08 -15.41 -2.66
CA MET A 129 -8.51 -15.09 -2.61
C MET A 129 -9.04 -14.61 -3.97
N GLY A 130 -8.25 -14.74 -5.05
CA GLY A 130 -8.63 -14.34 -6.40
C GLY A 130 -8.53 -12.84 -6.67
N TYR A 131 -7.84 -12.08 -5.80
CA TYR A 131 -7.51 -10.69 -6.11
C TYR A 131 -6.34 -10.63 -7.10
N PHE A 132 -6.32 -9.59 -7.93
CA PHE A 132 -5.28 -9.35 -8.92
C PHE A 132 -5.04 -7.84 -9.11
N CYS A 133 -3.83 -7.49 -9.53
CA CYS A 133 -3.48 -6.13 -9.96
C CYS A 133 -3.89 -5.94 -11.42
N ALA A 134 -4.54 -4.81 -11.73
CA ALA A 134 -4.90 -4.49 -13.11
C ALA A 134 -3.67 -4.06 -13.93
N ASP A 135 -3.73 -4.21 -15.25
CA ASP A 135 -2.65 -3.78 -16.14
C ASP A 135 -2.55 -2.25 -16.15
N ARG A 136 -1.45 -1.71 -15.61
CA ARG A 136 -1.22 -0.26 -15.50
C ARG A 136 -1.13 0.47 -16.84
N ILE A 137 -0.76 -0.21 -17.93
CA ILE A 137 -0.66 0.37 -19.27
C ILE A 137 -2.04 0.44 -19.91
N ARG A 138 -2.84 -0.62 -19.75
CA ARG A 138 -4.22 -0.65 -20.25
C ARG A 138 -5.16 0.25 -19.46
N GLY A 139 -4.90 0.44 -18.17
CA GLY A 139 -5.77 1.21 -17.29
C GLY A 139 -7.01 0.42 -16.85
N LEU A 140 -7.95 1.13 -16.24
CA LEU A 140 -9.21 0.57 -15.75
C LEU A 140 -10.35 0.82 -16.77
N ASP A 141 -11.22 -0.17 -16.93
CA ASP A 141 -12.53 0.06 -17.55
C ASP A 141 -13.47 0.81 -16.60
N GLU A 142 -14.62 1.26 -17.12
CA GLU A 142 -15.59 2.04 -16.34
C GLU A 142 -16.11 1.29 -15.10
N ALA A 143 -16.32 -0.03 -15.20
CA ALA A 143 -16.85 -0.82 -14.08
C ALA A 143 -15.83 -0.89 -12.93
N HIS A 144 -14.56 -1.14 -13.25
CA HIS A 144 -13.49 -1.17 -12.25
C HIS A 144 -13.24 0.22 -11.66
N ALA A 145 -13.23 1.27 -12.50
CA ALA A 145 -13.07 2.65 -12.04
C ALA A 145 -14.21 3.07 -11.10
N ARG A 146 -15.47 2.72 -11.43
CA ARG A 146 -16.63 3.02 -10.58
C ARG A 146 -16.54 2.31 -9.23
N LEU A 147 -16.15 1.04 -9.22
CA LEU A 147 -15.96 0.28 -7.97
C LEU A 147 -14.82 0.89 -7.12
N LEU A 148 -13.70 1.26 -7.75
CA LEU A 148 -12.59 1.94 -7.07
C LEU A 148 -13.06 3.24 -6.42
N MET A 149 -13.78 4.10 -7.14
CA MET A 149 -14.33 5.35 -6.59
C MET A 149 -15.27 5.11 -5.41
N GLN A 150 -16.08 4.06 -5.44
CA GLN A 150 -16.93 3.67 -4.30
C GLN A 150 -16.09 3.25 -3.08
N LYS A 151 -15.04 2.46 -3.28
CA LYS A 151 -14.14 2.05 -2.20
C LYS A 151 -13.37 3.23 -1.61
N ILE A 152 -12.93 4.19 -2.43
CA ILE A 152 -12.33 5.45 -1.95
C ILE A 152 -13.32 6.20 -1.06
N GLY A 153 -14.58 6.30 -1.48
CA GLY A 153 -15.64 6.91 -0.68
C GLY A 153 -15.85 6.22 0.67
N GLN A 154 -15.82 4.89 0.71
CA GLN A 154 -15.87 4.12 1.95
C GLN A 154 -14.65 4.42 2.84
N PHE A 155 -13.45 4.39 2.28
CA PHE A 155 -12.22 4.69 3.01
C PHE A 155 -12.26 6.10 3.64
N HIS A 156 -12.61 7.13 2.86
CA HIS A 156 -12.74 8.51 3.35
C HIS A 156 -13.85 8.67 4.40
N ALA A 157 -14.99 7.99 4.24
CA ALA A 157 -16.05 8.03 5.24
C ALA A 157 -15.59 7.43 6.58
N ALA A 158 -14.86 6.32 6.54
CA ALA A 158 -14.31 5.70 7.76
C ALA A 158 -13.21 6.56 8.40
N SER A 159 -12.39 7.26 7.61
CA SER A 159 -11.35 8.13 8.18
C SER A 159 -11.93 9.38 8.84
N LEU A 160 -13.02 9.95 8.33
CA LEU A 160 -13.78 11.01 9.02
C LEU A 160 -14.30 10.56 10.40
N MET A 161 -14.84 9.34 10.47
CA MET A 161 -15.27 8.76 11.74
C MET A 161 -14.09 8.52 12.69
N TYR A 162 -12.95 8.11 12.14
CA TYR A 162 -11.73 7.88 12.89
C TYR A 162 -11.18 9.19 13.47
N GLU A 163 -11.04 10.23 12.66
CA GLU A 163 -10.55 11.55 13.07
C GLU A 163 -11.43 12.15 14.18
N LYS A 164 -12.75 12.06 14.04
CA LYS A 164 -13.67 12.55 15.08
C LYS A 164 -13.47 11.87 16.43
N LYS A 165 -13.06 10.60 16.42
CA LYS A 165 -12.90 9.79 17.64
C LYS A 165 -11.48 9.85 18.21
N PHE A 166 -10.48 10.03 17.35
CA PHE A 166 -9.07 9.97 17.70
C PHE A 166 -8.24 11.07 17.01
N PRO A 167 -8.57 12.35 17.21
CA PRO A 167 -7.91 13.46 16.53
C PRO A 167 -6.40 13.52 16.84
N GLU A 168 -5.99 13.12 18.04
CA GLU A 168 -4.59 13.08 18.47
C GLU A 168 -3.75 12.09 17.65
N ILE A 169 -4.33 10.98 17.20
CA ILE A 169 -3.63 10.00 16.37
C ILE A 169 -3.46 10.56 14.97
N VAL A 170 -4.52 11.14 14.41
CA VAL A 170 -4.48 11.73 13.07
C VAL A 170 -3.43 12.84 13.01
N ASN A 171 -3.35 13.68 14.04
CA ASN A 171 -2.33 14.72 14.16
C ASN A 171 -0.91 14.17 14.33
N SER A 172 -0.76 12.91 14.76
CA SER A 172 0.54 12.24 14.90
C SER A 172 0.99 11.50 13.64
N LEU A 173 0.11 11.34 12.64
CA LEU A 173 0.50 10.80 11.35
C LEU A 173 1.46 11.75 10.65
N GLY A 174 2.45 11.19 9.96
CA GLY A 174 3.30 11.92 9.05
C GLY A 174 2.45 12.66 8.03
N LYS A 175 2.80 13.93 7.78
CA LYS A 175 2.21 14.68 6.67
C LYS A 175 2.74 14.13 5.35
N SER A 176 2.08 14.50 4.25
CA SER A 176 2.57 14.19 2.91
C SER A 176 4.06 14.51 2.77
N HIS A 177 4.81 13.63 2.11
CA HIS A 177 6.22 13.85 1.75
C HIS A 177 6.43 15.15 0.95
N PHE A 178 5.39 15.67 0.29
CA PHE A 178 5.45 16.93 -0.44
C PHE A 178 5.03 18.16 0.38
N ALA A 179 4.76 18.03 1.69
CA ALA A 179 4.36 19.15 2.54
C ALA A 179 5.37 20.30 2.55
N ASN A 180 6.66 19.96 2.38
CA ASN A 180 7.76 20.91 2.25
C ASN A 180 8.25 21.08 0.80
N GLY A 181 7.52 20.53 -0.18
CA GLY A 181 7.93 20.38 -1.57
C GLY A 181 8.70 19.08 -1.80
N ALA A 182 9.10 18.80 -3.03
CA ALA A 182 10.08 17.76 -3.33
C ALA A 182 11.46 18.24 -2.90
N THR A 183 11.88 17.86 -1.69
CA THR A 183 13.12 18.33 -1.06
C THR A 183 14.02 17.22 -0.54
N ASP A 184 13.48 16.01 -0.38
CA ASP A 184 14.31 14.82 -0.16
C ASP A 184 14.73 14.21 -1.51
N VAL A 185 15.79 13.41 -1.48
CA VAL A 185 16.40 12.82 -2.68
C VAL A 185 15.40 11.99 -3.49
N VAL A 186 14.47 11.30 -2.81
CA VAL A 186 13.49 10.43 -3.47
C VAL A 186 12.41 11.29 -4.14
N ALA A 187 11.85 12.26 -3.43
CA ALA A 187 10.85 13.17 -3.99
C ALA A 187 11.42 14.03 -5.14
N GLU A 188 12.67 14.48 -5.03
CA GLU A 188 13.36 15.22 -6.09
C GLU A 188 13.57 14.36 -7.35
N ALA A 189 14.03 13.12 -7.18
CA ALA A 189 14.21 12.19 -8.29
C ALA A 189 12.89 11.88 -9.00
N ILE A 190 11.82 11.63 -8.24
CA ILE A 190 10.50 11.34 -8.78
C ILE A 190 9.91 12.55 -9.50
N ALA A 191 9.89 13.72 -8.84
CA ALA A 191 9.28 14.92 -9.41
C ALA A 191 10.14 15.50 -10.53
N PHE A 192 11.35 15.97 -10.22
CA PHE A 192 12.17 16.72 -11.18
C PHE A 192 12.83 15.80 -12.20
N GLY A 193 13.40 14.68 -11.75
CA GLY A 193 13.99 13.68 -12.64
C GLY A 193 12.95 13.06 -13.58
N GLY A 194 11.78 12.68 -13.05
CA GLY A 194 10.66 12.16 -13.83
C GLY A 194 10.12 13.17 -14.85
N MET A 195 9.90 14.42 -14.45
CA MET A 195 9.46 15.48 -15.37
C MET A 195 10.48 15.72 -16.49
N GLU A 196 11.77 15.79 -16.18
CA GLU A 196 12.81 16.00 -17.19
C GLU A 196 12.93 14.82 -18.15
N TYR A 197 12.84 13.59 -17.64
CA TYR A 197 12.81 12.38 -18.47
C TYR A 197 11.65 12.40 -19.47
N VAL A 198 10.44 12.70 -18.99
CA VAL A 198 9.24 12.79 -19.85
C VAL A 198 9.38 13.94 -20.85
N ALA A 199 9.92 15.10 -20.45
CA ALA A 199 10.15 16.22 -21.35
C ALA A 199 11.11 15.86 -22.49
N ASN A 200 12.22 15.20 -22.19
CA ASN A 200 13.20 14.73 -23.19
C ASN A 200 12.58 13.72 -24.16
N MET A 201 11.76 12.79 -23.66
CA MET A 201 11.08 11.81 -24.50
C MET A 201 10.10 12.49 -25.49
N ILE A 202 9.25 13.39 -24.99
CA ILE A 202 8.22 14.08 -25.79
C ILE A 202 8.82 15.03 -26.82
N GLU A 203 10.01 15.58 -26.56
CA GLU A 203 10.71 16.45 -27.51
C GLU A 203 11.02 15.75 -28.84
N THR A 204 11.06 14.41 -28.85
CA THR A 204 11.25 13.60 -30.05
C THR A 204 9.94 13.20 -30.75
N TRP A 205 8.79 13.53 -30.17
CA TRP A 205 7.49 13.13 -30.68
C TRP A 205 6.94 14.17 -31.66
N ALA A 206 6.90 13.79 -32.94
CA ALA A 206 6.41 14.65 -34.02
C ALA A 206 5.02 15.23 -33.71
N GLY A 207 4.91 16.56 -33.66
CA GLY A 207 3.66 17.29 -33.38
C GLY A 207 3.36 17.55 -31.90
N TYR A 208 4.20 17.06 -30.99
CA TYR A 208 4.04 17.21 -29.54
C TYR A 208 5.21 17.92 -28.85
N GLU A 209 6.22 18.36 -29.59
CA GLU A 209 7.48 18.91 -29.09
C GLU A 209 7.24 20.09 -28.13
N GLN A 210 6.23 20.91 -28.41
CA GLN A 210 5.79 22.02 -27.57
C GLN A 210 5.33 21.63 -26.15
N LEU A 211 4.97 20.37 -25.91
CA LEU A 211 4.62 19.88 -24.57
C LEU A 211 5.86 19.72 -23.68
N SER A 212 7.03 19.46 -24.27
CA SER A 212 8.30 19.36 -23.53
C SER A 212 8.62 20.65 -22.77
N SER A 213 8.51 21.81 -23.44
CA SER A 213 8.73 23.11 -22.82
C SER A 213 7.69 23.43 -21.73
N LYS A 214 6.44 22.97 -21.89
CA LYS A 214 5.39 23.11 -20.86
C LYS A 214 5.72 22.30 -19.61
N ILE A 215 6.24 21.08 -19.75
CA ILE A 215 6.65 20.24 -18.61
C ILE A 215 7.83 20.88 -17.86
N ARG A 216 8.86 21.33 -18.58
CA ARG A 216 10.00 22.03 -17.96
C ARG A 216 9.57 23.33 -17.25
N SER A 217 8.61 24.07 -17.82
CA SER A 217 8.01 25.24 -17.15
C SER A 217 7.17 24.89 -15.91
N LEU A 218 6.56 23.70 -15.87
CA LEU A 218 5.86 23.20 -14.69
C LEU A 218 6.84 22.85 -13.58
N SER A 219 7.97 22.20 -13.94
CA SER A 219 9.04 21.81 -13.01
C SER A 219 9.50 22.99 -12.12
N ALA A 220 9.74 24.16 -12.73
CA ALA A 220 10.13 25.38 -12.01
C ALA A 220 9.10 25.88 -10.97
N ARG A 221 7.82 25.46 -11.09
CA ARG A 221 6.71 25.86 -10.20
C ARG A 221 6.14 24.68 -9.42
N PHE A 222 6.78 23.52 -9.49
CA PHE A 222 6.24 22.28 -8.93
C PHE A 222 6.07 22.39 -7.42
N ASN A 223 7.11 22.83 -6.71
CA ASN A 223 7.09 22.95 -5.24
C ASN A 223 5.98 23.90 -4.76
N ASP A 224 5.78 25.04 -5.41
CA ASP A 224 4.72 25.98 -5.05
C ASP A 224 3.31 25.39 -5.27
N LYS A 225 3.15 24.53 -6.28
CA LYS A 225 1.88 23.89 -6.60
C LYS A 225 1.60 22.72 -5.67
N VAL A 226 2.56 21.80 -5.51
CA VAL A 226 2.36 20.58 -4.74
C VAL A 226 2.09 20.89 -3.27
N LYS A 227 2.80 21.86 -2.68
CA LYS A 227 2.54 22.34 -1.31
C LYS A 227 1.10 22.75 -1.10
N LYS A 228 0.51 23.49 -2.06
CA LYS A 228 -0.89 23.92 -1.99
C LYS A 228 -1.86 22.75 -2.10
N VAL A 229 -1.54 21.76 -2.93
CA VAL A 229 -2.38 20.56 -3.13
C VAL A 229 -2.43 19.69 -1.87
N VAL A 230 -1.29 19.53 -1.19
CA VAL A 230 -1.20 18.63 -0.02
C VAL A 230 -1.45 19.33 1.32
N ASP A 231 -1.63 20.64 1.33
CA ASP A 231 -1.91 21.41 2.54
C ASP A 231 -3.38 21.25 2.97
N PRO A 232 -3.65 20.61 4.13
CA PRO A 232 -5.01 20.38 4.61
C PRO A 232 -5.78 21.67 4.92
N GLN A 233 -5.10 22.81 5.07
CA GLN A 233 -5.76 24.11 5.27
C GLN A 233 -6.50 24.60 4.01
N ASN A 234 -6.16 24.06 2.83
CA ASN A 234 -6.81 24.39 1.57
C ASN A 234 -8.04 23.52 1.28
N SER A 235 -8.43 22.63 2.20
CA SER A 235 -9.64 21.80 2.07
C SER A 235 -10.72 22.19 3.06
N VAL A 236 -11.99 22.08 2.64
CA VAL A 236 -13.15 22.23 3.52
C VAL A 236 -13.37 20.98 4.37
N VAL A 237 -12.96 19.82 3.86
CA VAL A 237 -13.09 18.52 4.52
C VAL A 237 -11.77 17.79 4.43
N ASN A 238 -11.15 17.54 5.57
CA ASN A 238 -9.93 16.74 5.66
C ASN A 238 -10.28 15.29 5.96
N VAL A 239 -9.49 14.39 5.37
CA VAL A 239 -9.63 12.94 5.53
C VAL A 239 -8.23 12.34 5.56
N ILE A 240 -8.06 11.19 6.21
CA ILE A 240 -6.88 10.37 5.94
C ILE A 240 -7.03 9.84 4.51
N THR A 241 -6.05 10.15 3.67
CA THR A 241 -5.94 9.66 2.29
C THR A 241 -5.01 8.44 2.22
N HIS A 242 -5.08 7.67 1.14
CA HIS A 242 -4.09 6.62 0.87
C HIS A 242 -2.67 7.18 0.57
N GLY A 243 -2.57 8.43 0.12
CA GLY A 243 -1.29 9.10 -0.17
C GLY A 243 -0.61 8.71 -1.50
N ASP A 244 -0.82 7.47 -1.97
CA ASP A 244 -0.31 6.99 -3.28
C ASP A 244 -1.27 6.00 -3.94
N LEU A 245 -2.47 6.46 -4.32
CA LEU A 245 -3.49 5.58 -4.91
C LEU A 245 -3.38 5.56 -6.42
N TRP A 246 -2.75 4.52 -6.94
CA TRP A 246 -2.62 4.23 -8.37
C TRP A 246 -2.83 2.73 -8.61
N ILE A 247 -2.87 2.31 -9.89
CA ILE A 247 -3.32 0.95 -10.28
C ILE A 247 -2.55 -0.16 -9.55
N ASN A 248 -1.26 0.02 -9.29
CA ASN A 248 -0.42 -0.99 -8.64
C ASN A 248 -0.70 -1.16 -7.14
N ASN A 249 -1.29 -0.14 -6.51
CA ASN A 249 -1.64 -0.16 -5.08
C ASN A 249 -3.10 -0.55 -4.84
N VAL A 250 -3.73 -1.15 -5.87
CA VAL A 250 -5.14 -1.53 -5.86
C VAL A 250 -5.27 -2.95 -6.42
N LEU A 251 -5.87 -3.85 -5.63
CA LEU A 251 -6.13 -5.22 -6.06
C LEU A 251 -7.63 -5.44 -6.22
N PHE A 252 -8.04 -5.84 -7.42
CA PHE A 252 -9.42 -6.12 -7.78
C PHE A 252 -9.73 -7.61 -7.64
N ARG A 253 -10.99 -7.94 -7.38
CA ARG A 253 -11.51 -9.31 -7.47
C ARG A 253 -12.75 -9.28 -8.33
N ASN A 254 -12.83 -10.21 -9.28
CA ASN A 254 -13.93 -10.28 -10.24
C ASN A 254 -14.77 -11.53 -9.99
N GLU A 255 -16.01 -11.52 -10.48
CA GLU A 255 -16.79 -12.74 -10.62
C GLU A 255 -16.10 -13.69 -11.61
N ALA A 256 -16.14 -14.99 -11.31
CA ALA A 256 -15.47 -16.01 -12.11
C ALA A 256 -15.96 -16.03 -13.57
N ASP A 257 -17.26 -15.86 -13.79
CA ASP A 257 -17.88 -16.08 -15.11
C ASP A 257 -17.95 -14.81 -15.97
N THR A 258 -18.23 -13.65 -15.35
CA THR A 258 -18.57 -12.42 -16.08
C THR A 258 -17.39 -11.46 -16.20
N LYS A 259 -16.30 -11.70 -15.45
CA LYS A 259 -15.20 -10.75 -15.22
C LYS A 259 -15.66 -9.39 -14.65
N HIS A 260 -16.89 -9.28 -14.14
CA HIS A 260 -17.37 -8.08 -13.50
C HIS A 260 -16.65 -7.88 -12.15
N PRO A 261 -16.14 -6.67 -11.84
CA PRO A 261 -15.45 -6.43 -10.58
C PRO A 261 -16.45 -6.41 -9.42
N ILE A 262 -16.15 -7.19 -8.38
CA ILE A 262 -17.02 -7.36 -7.19
C ILE A 262 -16.38 -6.86 -5.91
N ASP A 263 -15.06 -6.74 -5.88
CA ASP A 263 -14.38 -6.10 -4.76
C ASP A 263 -13.08 -5.47 -5.21
N VAL A 264 -12.60 -4.55 -4.38
CA VAL A 264 -11.33 -3.87 -4.57
C VAL A 264 -10.76 -3.52 -3.20
N LEU A 265 -9.47 -3.81 -3.01
CA LEU A 265 -8.75 -3.53 -1.77
C LEU A 265 -7.53 -2.68 -2.07
N PHE A 266 -7.18 -1.84 -1.09
CA PHE A 266 -5.99 -1.02 -1.17
C PHE A 266 -4.83 -1.72 -0.47
N VAL A 267 -3.62 -1.53 -1.00
CA VAL A 267 -2.37 -2.03 -0.46
C VAL A 267 -1.34 -0.91 -0.47
N ASP A 268 -0.26 -1.05 0.29
CA ASP A 268 0.80 -0.03 0.40
C ASP A 268 0.33 1.30 1.04
N PHE A 269 0.29 1.33 2.38
CA PHE A 269 -0.19 2.48 3.15
C PHE A 269 0.96 3.31 3.76
N GLN A 270 2.08 3.42 3.05
CA GLN A 270 3.30 4.06 3.58
C GLN A 270 3.25 5.59 3.68
N ASN A 271 2.40 6.24 2.90
CA ASN A 271 2.38 7.71 2.73
C ASN A 271 1.39 8.45 3.64
#